data_AF-A0A183FI11-F1
#
_entry.id   AF-A0A183FI11-F1
#
_cell.length_a   1.000
_cell.length_b   1.000
_cell.length_c   1.000
_cell.angle_alpha   90.00
_cell.angle_beta   90.00
_cell.angle_gamma   90.00
#
_symmetry.space_group_name_H-M   'P 1'
#
loop_
_entity.id
_entity.type
_entity.pdbx_description
1 polymer ?
#
loop_
_entity_poly.entity_id
_entity_poly.type
_entity_poly.pdbx_seq_one_letter_code
_entity_poly.pdbx_strand_id
1 'polypeptide(L)'
;MEEAEAALRRSANAERQRRVRAGLSQEQRAARRAANAARQRRDRAQLSEEQLAALRAANTARQRRDRAHLSQEQTVARRAANTARQRRTRDNMSETESAVRRASDTKRRRRIRMEMNDERTAVLRVHDAESHRRARAAMTLEQRTAATASRQLRRVVVQQSSTGIARLISERPMSHRLGDMNHQCSGCGALHFSDEKTAAHSTAFNMCCNFGRVSMQVFENFPLSLQQLYMGTDRQSCQFLKNMCRAAPSK
;
A
#
# COMPACT_ATOMS: atom_id res chain seq x y z
N MET A 1 57.48 -33.31 30.12
CA MET A 1 57.62 -32.98 31.55
C MET A 1 57.26 -31.52 31.82
N GLU A 2 57.82 -30.54 31.09
CA GLU A 2 57.55 -29.10 31.30
C GLU A 2 56.08 -28.67 31.07
N GLU A 3 55.39 -29.23 30.08
CA GLU A 3 53.97 -28.88 29.83
C GLU A 3 53.03 -29.34 30.95
N ALA A 4 53.34 -30.47 31.59
CA ALA A 4 52.58 -31.02 32.71
C ALA A 4 52.78 -30.16 33.97
N GLU A 5 54.01 -29.72 34.25
CA GLU A 5 54.28 -28.78 35.33
C GLU A 5 53.63 -27.41 35.10
N ALA A 6 53.66 -26.91 33.85
CA ALA A 6 52.96 -25.69 33.49
C ALA A 6 51.43 -25.83 33.66
N ALA A 7 50.86 -26.99 33.33
CA ALA A 7 49.45 -27.28 33.55
C ALA A 7 49.09 -27.31 35.04
N LEU A 8 49.93 -27.91 35.88
CA LEU A 8 49.76 -27.93 37.35
C LEU A 8 49.85 -26.52 37.95
N ARG A 9 50.81 -25.69 37.50
CA ARG A 9 50.90 -24.29 37.93
C ARG A 9 49.66 -23.49 37.54
N ARG A 10 49.13 -23.70 36.32
CA ARG A 10 47.88 -23.07 35.86
C ARG A 10 46.67 -23.52 36.68
N SER A 11 46.55 -24.81 36.99
CA SER A 11 45.43 -25.34 37.77
C SER A 11 45.45 -24.82 39.22
N ALA A 12 46.62 -24.80 39.86
CA ALA A 12 46.79 -24.26 41.21
C ALA A 12 46.49 -22.74 41.28
N ASN A 13 46.90 -21.97 40.26
CA ASN A 13 46.55 -20.56 40.16
C ASN A 13 45.05 -20.36 39.93
N ALA A 14 44.43 -21.15 39.05
CA ALA A 14 43.00 -21.10 38.82
C ALA A 14 42.21 -21.41 40.11
N GLU A 15 42.65 -22.38 40.90
CA GLU A 15 42.01 -22.72 42.17
C GLU A 15 42.16 -21.61 43.21
N ARG A 16 43.36 -21.04 43.37
CA ARG A 16 43.59 -19.87 44.23
C ARG A 16 42.65 -18.73 43.86
N GLN A 17 42.53 -18.42 42.56
CA GLN A 17 41.61 -17.39 42.08
C GLN A 17 40.14 -17.72 42.31
N ARG A 18 39.74 -19.01 42.23
CA ARG A 18 38.38 -19.44 42.57
C ARG A 18 38.08 -19.16 44.04
N ARG A 19 38.97 -19.54 44.97
CA ARG A 19 38.82 -19.29 46.41
C ARG A 19 38.71 -17.80 46.72
N VAL A 20 39.57 -16.97 46.13
CA VAL A 20 39.51 -15.51 46.27
C VAL A 20 38.18 -14.96 45.76
N ARG A 21 37.69 -15.41 44.59
CA ARG A 21 36.40 -14.94 44.03
C ARG A 21 35.20 -15.38 44.87
N ALA A 22 35.26 -16.56 45.47
CA ALA A 22 34.22 -17.07 46.35
C ALA A 22 34.07 -16.19 47.61
N GLY A 23 35.18 -15.74 48.18
CA GLY A 23 35.19 -14.90 49.39
C GLY A 23 34.87 -13.41 49.20
N LEU A 24 34.64 -12.93 47.96
CA LEU A 24 34.35 -11.51 47.73
C LEU A 24 32.94 -11.11 48.20
N SER A 25 32.78 -9.89 48.71
CA SER A 25 31.45 -9.31 48.97
C SER A 25 30.70 -8.98 47.67
N GLN A 26 29.39 -8.71 47.74
CA GLN A 26 28.60 -8.28 46.57
C GLN A 26 29.14 -6.98 45.96
N GLU A 27 29.53 -6.01 46.79
CA GLU A 27 30.12 -4.74 46.37
C GLU A 27 31.48 -4.95 45.70
N GLN A 28 32.36 -5.75 46.30
CA GLN A 28 33.65 -6.08 45.71
C GLN A 28 33.50 -6.80 44.36
N ARG A 29 32.52 -7.71 44.24
CA ARG A 29 32.19 -8.36 42.95
C ARG A 29 31.66 -7.34 41.93
N ALA A 30 30.83 -6.38 42.35
CA ALA A 30 30.32 -5.33 41.48
C ALA A 30 31.43 -4.39 41.01
N ALA A 31 32.28 -3.91 41.91
CA ALA A 31 33.44 -3.06 41.62
C ALA A 31 34.40 -3.76 40.64
N ARG A 32 34.67 -5.05 40.85
CA ARG A 32 35.50 -5.85 39.93
C ARG A 32 34.86 -5.97 38.53
N ARG A 33 33.54 -6.20 38.45
CA ARG A 33 32.83 -6.23 37.15
C ARG A 33 32.88 -4.87 36.46
N ALA A 34 32.70 -3.78 37.20
CA ALA A 34 32.78 -2.42 36.66
C ALA A 34 34.19 -2.09 36.14
N ALA A 35 35.24 -2.42 36.90
CA ALA A 35 36.63 -2.23 36.49
C ALA A 35 36.98 -3.05 35.24
N ASN A 36 36.52 -4.31 35.17
CA ASN A 36 36.69 -5.15 33.98
C ASN A 36 35.95 -4.59 32.76
N ALA A 37 34.71 -4.12 32.93
CA ALA A 37 33.95 -3.49 31.87
C ALA A 37 34.61 -2.19 31.38
N ALA A 38 35.17 -1.38 32.28
CA ALA A 38 35.90 -0.17 31.93
C ALA A 38 37.19 -0.47 31.16
N ARG A 39 37.93 -1.52 31.55
CA ARG A 39 39.09 -2.01 30.78
C ARG A 39 38.68 -2.45 29.38
N GLN A 40 37.67 -3.31 29.26
CA GLN A 40 37.17 -3.78 27.97
C GLN A 40 36.69 -2.64 27.06
N ARG A 41 36.06 -1.60 27.62
CA ARG A 41 35.67 -0.40 26.85
C ARG A 41 36.89 0.34 26.30
N ARG A 42 37.94 0.52 27.12
CA ARG A 42 39.20 1.14 26.68
C ARG A 42 39.88 0.32 25.59
N ASP A 43 40.05 -0.98 25.81
CA ASP A 43 40.67 -1.88 24.84
C ASP A 43 39.90 -1.85 23.51
N ARG A 44 38.56 -1.85 23.56
CA ARG A 44 37.71 -1.80 22.36
C ARG A 44 37.77 -0.46 21.63
N ALA A 45 37.98 0.65 22.34
CA ALA A 45 38.14 1.98 21.75
C ALA A 45 39.47 2.14 21.01
N GLN A 46 40.48 1.34 21.36
CA GLN A 46 41.79 1.34 20.71
C GLN A 46 41.88 0.41 19.49
N LEU A 47 40.84 -0.38 19.21
CA LEU A 47 40.83 -1.28 18.05
C LEU A 47 40.64 -0.51 16.75
N SER A 48 41.40 -0.89 15.73
CA SER A 48 41.17 -0.43 14.36
C SER A 48 39.82 -0.92 13.81
N GLU A 49 39.36 -0.30 12.72
CA GLU A 49 38.12 -0.69 12.06
C GLU A 49 38.15 -2.13 11.56
N GLU A 50 39.28 -2.58 11.00
CA GLU A 50 39.48 -3.96 10.56
C GLU A 50 39.39 -4.96 11.72
N GLN A 51 40.04 -4.65 12.84
CA GLN A 51 39.97 -5.48 14.05
C GLN A 51 38.54 -5.53 14.63
N LEU A 52 37.82 -4.40 14.61
CA LEU A 52 36.41 -4.34 15.01
C LEU A 52 35.52 -5.16 14.06
N ALA A 53 35.78 -5.11 12.75
CA ALA A 53 35.08 -5.91 11.75
C ALA A 53 35.34 -7.40 11.95
N ALA A 54 36.60 -7.82 12.14
CA ALA A 54 36.98 -9.19 12.46
C ALA A 54 36.30 -9.68 13.76
N LEU A 55 36.27 -8.85 14.80
CA LEU A 55 35.60 -9.17 16.06
C LEU A 55 34.07 -9.31 15.89
N ARG A 56 33.43 -8.46 15.08
CA ARG A 56 32.01 -8.60 14.72
C ARG A 56 31.77 -9.89 13.96
N ALA A 57 32.59 -10.20 12.96
CA ALA A 57 32.51 -11.42 12.17
C ALA A 57 32.65 -12.67 13.05
N ALA A 58 33.67 -12.74 13.90
CA ALA A 58 33.88 -13.85 14.84
C ALA A 58 32.69 -14.04 15.81
N ASN A 59 32.11 -12.95 16.31
CA ASN A 59 30.92 -13.01 17.16
C ASN A 59 29.70 -13.52 16.38
N THR A 60 29.49 -13.07 15.13
CA THR A 60 28.39 -13.60 14.30
C THR A 60 28.57 -15.07 13.99
N ALA A 61 29.81 -15.53 13.72
CA ALA A 61 30.11 -16.94 13.48
C ALA A 61 29.89 -17.80 14.73
N ARG A 62 30.30 -17.33 15.91
CA ARG A 62 29.99 -17.98 17.19
C ARG A 62 28.48 -18.09 17.40
N GLN A 63 27.74 -16.99 17.24
CA GLN A 63 26.29 -17.02 17.37
C GLN A 63 25.65 -18.00 16.39
N ARG A 64 26.10 -18.08 15.13
CA ARG A 64 25.58 -19.06 14.16
C ARG A 64 25.78 -20.50 14.65
N ARG A 65 26.97 -20.84 15.15
CA ARG A 65 27.27 -22.15 15.74
C ARG A 65 26.38 -22.45 16.94
N ASP A 66 26.30 -21.52 17.89
CA ASP A 66 25.46 -21.68 19.08
C ASP A 66 24.00 -21.92 18.70
N ARG A 67 23.50 -21.24 17.65
CA ARG A 67 22.14 -21.41 17.16
C ARG A 67 21.91 -22.75 16.45
N ALA A 68 22.93 -23.33 15.83
CA ALA A 68 22.84 -24.62 15.15
C ALA A 68 22.72 -25.79 16.14
N HIS A 69 23.27 -25.65 17.35
CA HIS A 69 23.22 -26.66 18.40
C HIS A 69 21.99 -26.55 19.33
N LEU A 70 21.03 -25.68 19.03
CA LEU A 70 19.85 -25.53 19.88
C LEU A 70 18.86 -26.67 19.66
N SER A 71 18.28 -27.15 20.76
CA SER A 71 17.14 -28.05 20.70
C SER A 71 15.90 -27.35 20.09
N GLN A 72 14.90 -28.16 19.72
CA GLN A 72 13.62 -27.64 19.24
C GLN A 72 12.94 -26.76 20.29
N GLU A 73 12.92 -27.18 21.56
CA GLU A 73 12.34 -26.41 22.67
C GLU A 73 13.06 -25.08 22.86
N GLN A 74 14.40 -25.08 22.88
CA GLN A 74 15.19 -23.87 23.00
C GLN A 74 14.96 -22.92 21.81
N THR A 75 14.78 -23.48 20.60
CA THR A 75 14.47 -22.70 19.40
C THR A 75 13.09 -22.04 19.51
N VAL A 76 12.08 -22.76 19.98
CA VAL A 76 10.73 -22.23 20.22
C VAL A 76 10.75 -21.16 21.30
N ALA A 77 11.37 -21.43 22.45
CA ALA A 77 11.50 -20.49 23.56
C ALA A 77 12.18 -19.18 23.11
N ARG A 78 13.27 -19.29 22.34
CA ARG A 78 13.97 -18.12 21.78
C ARG A 78 13.08 -17.33 20.81
N ARG A 79 12.31 -18.00 19.93
CA ARG A 79 11.37 -17.34 19.01
C ARG A 79 10.27 -16.63 19.79
N ALA A 80 9.68 -17.29 20.80
CA ALA A 80 8.67 -16.70 21.68
C ALA A 80 9.22 -15.46 22.41
N ALA A 81 10.42 -15.55 22.99
CA ALA A 81 11.07 -14.41 23.65
C ALA A 81 11.36 -13.23 22.71
N ASN A 82 11.72 -13.50 21.45
CA ASN A 82 11.89 -12.46 20.44
C ASN A 82 10.56 -11.79 20.11
N THR A 83 9.50 -12.58 19.86
CA THR A 83 8.15 -12.06 19.63
C THR A 83 7.67 -11.20 20.81
N ALA A 84 7.89 -11.64 22.05
CA ALA A 84 7.52 -10.89 23.25
C ALA A 84 8.30 -9.57 23.38
N ARG A 85 9.61 -9.57 23.06
CA ARG A 85 10.40 -8.33 22.99
C ARG A 85 9.86 -7.37 21.92
N GLN A 86 9.57 -7.86 20.72
CA GLN A 86 9.02 -7.03 19.65
C GLN A 86 7.66 -6.43 20.00
N ARG A 87 6.79 -7.18 20.69
CA ARG A 87 5.52 -6.66 21.21
C ARG A 87 5.76 -5.52 22.18
N ARG A 88 6.57 -5.73 23.23
CA ARG A 88 6.92 -4.68 24.20
C ARG A 88 7.50 -3.43 23.55
N THR A 89 8.36 -3.59 22.55
CA THR A 89 8.90 -2.44 21.80
C THR A 89 7.81 -1.69 21.04
N ARG A 90 6.80 -2.37 20.49
CA ARG A 90 5.66 -1.73 19.82
C ARG A 90 4.71 -1.08 20.79
N ASP A 91 4.45 -1.71 21.94
CA ASP A 91 3.54 -1.20 22.96
C ASP A 91 4.10 0.07 23.62
N ASN A 92 5.43 0.16 23.73
CA ASN A 92 6.12 1.33 24.29
C ASN A 92 6.47 2.39 23.22
N MET A 93 6.06 2.20 21.97
CA MET A 93 6.39 3.10 20.86
C MET A 93 5.45 4.31 20.87
N SER A 94 5.99 5.50 20.63
CA SER A 94 5.15 6.69 20.46
C SER A 94 4.31 6.61 19.18
N GLU A 95 3.25 7.43 19.08
CA GLU A 95 2.40 7.45 17.89
C GLU A 95 3.18 7.91 16.64
N THR A 96 4.13 8.83 16.80
CA THR A 96 4.99 9.31 15.71
C THR A 96 5.92 8.21 15.20
N GLU A 97 6.60 7.49 16.09
CA GLU A 97 7.43 6.33 15.74
C GLU A 97 6.59 5.22 15.09
N SER A 98 5.38 4.99 15.61
CA SER A 98 4.43 4.03 15.05
C SER A 98 3.97 4.42 13.64
N ALA A 99 3.74 5.71 13.37
CA ALA A 99 3.41 6.22 12.05
C ALA A 99 4.59 6.07 11.08
N VAL A 100 5.82 6.44 11.48
CA VAL A 100 7.04 6.27 10.66
C VAL A 100 7.25 4.81 10.29
N ARG A 101 7.11 3.89 11.26
CA ARG A 101 7.21 2.45 11.00
C ARG A 101 6.16 1.97 10.00
N ARG A 102 4.88 2.35 10.17
CA ARG A 102 3.80 1.99 9.24
C ARG A 102 4.04 2.53 7.83
N ALA A 103 4.56 3.76 7.71
CA ALA A 103 4.92 4.36 6.43
C ALA A 103 6.06 3.59 5.75
N SER A 104 7.11 3.23 6.50
CA SER A 104 8.23 2.41 6.01
C SER A 104 7.77 1.02 5.57
N ASP A 105 6.95 0.34 6.38
CA ASP A 105 6.38 -0.98 6.04
C ASP A 105 5.54 -0.90 4.75
N THR A 106 4.78 0.18 4.58
CA THR A 106 3.97 0.42 3.37
C THR A 106 4.85 0.64 2.15
N LYS A 107 5.91 1.46 2.26
CA LYS A 107 6.89 1.69 1.19
C LYS A 107 7.59 0.40 0.79
N ARG A 108 8.00 -0.42 1.76
CA ARG A 108 8.61 -1.73 1.53
C ARG A 108 7.65 -2.68 0.81
N ARG A 109 6.40 -2.77 1.25
CA ARG A 109 5.37 -3.60 0.59
C ARG A 109 5.11 -3.15 -0.84
N ARG A 110 5.03 -1.84 -1.08
CA ARG A 110 4.87 -1.29 -2.43
C ARG A 110 6.05 -1.68 -3.33
N ARG A 111 7.29 -1.56 -2.85
CA ARG A 111 8.48 -1.98 -3.59
C ARG A 111 8.42 -3.45 -3.98
N ILE A 112 8.17 -4.34 -3.01
CA ILE A 112 8.07 -5.79 -3.26
C ILE A 112 6.98 -6.09 -4.30
N ARG A 113 5.85 -5.37 -4.28
CA ARG A 113 4.80 -5.54 -5.28
C ARG A 113 5.22 -5.10 -6.69
N MET A 114 6.00 -4.03 -6.81
CA MET A 114 6.51 -3.56 -8.11
C MET A 114 7.60 -4.48 -8.67
N GLU A 115 8.37 -5.15 -7.82
CA GLU A 115 9.42 -6.11 -8.20
C GLU A 115 8.87 -7.52 -8.44
N MET A 116 7.58 -7.77 -8.19
CA MET A 116 6.99 -9.09 -8.29
C MET A 116 6.57 -9.39 -9.73
N ASN A 117 6.88 -10.60 -10.20
CA ASN A 117 6.45 -11.09 -11.51
C ASN A 117 4.97 -11.55 -11.49
N ASP A 118 4.43 -11.77 -12.69
CA ASP A 118 3.03 -12.15 -12.87
C ASP A 118 2.70 -13.53 -12.27
N GLU A 119 3.60 -14.50 -12.38
CA GLU A 119 3.43 -15.84 -11.81
C GLU A 119 3.28 -15.79 -10.28
N ARG A 120 4.17 -15.08 -9.60
CA ARG A 120 4.12 -14.94 -8.14
C ARG A 120 2.91 -14.11 -7.71
N THR A 121 2.50 -13.14 -8.53
CA THR A 121 1.26 -12.39 -8.31
C THR A 121 0.03 -13.30 -8.43
N ALA A 122 -0.02 -14.20 -9.41
CA ALA A 122 -1.11 -15.16 -9.59
C ALA A 122 -1.22 -16.12 -8.41
N VAL A 123 -0.09 -16.67 -7.94
CA VAL A 123 -0.05 -17.54 -6.75
C VAL A 123 -0.60 -16.82 -5.52
N LEU A 124 -0.19 -15.57 -5.28
CA LEU A 124 -0.71 -14.79 -4.15
C LEU A 124 -2.21 -14.53 -4.26
N ARG A 125 -2.74 -14.24 -5.46
CA ARG A 125 -4.19 -14.05 -5.66
C ARG A 125 -4.98 -15.31 -5.32
N VAL A 126 -4.49 -16.49 -5.70
CA VAL A 126 -5.13 -17.77 -5.37
C VAL A 126 -5.12 -18.00 -3.86
N HIS A 127 -3.96 -17.78 -3.22
CA HIS A 127 -3.82 -17.92 -1.76
C HIS A 127 -4.70 -16.94 -0.99
N ASP A 128 -4.78 -15.69 -1.42
CA ASP A 128 -5.63 -14.66 -0.80
C ASP A 128 -7.11 -15.00 -0.99
N ALA A 129 -7.51 -15.45 -2.18
CA ALA A 129 -8.87 -15.92 -2.44
C ALA A 129 -9.25 -17.10 -1.54
N GLU A 130 -8.35 -18.07 -1.36
CA GLU A 130 -8.56 -19.19 -0.46
C GLU A 130 -8.64 -18.76 1.01
N SER A 131 -7.74 -17.87 1.44
CA SER A 131 -7.75 -17.29 2.79
C SER A 131 -9.08 -16.57 3.06
N HIS A 132 -9.58 -15.80 2.10
CA HIS A 132 -10.89 -15.16 2.20
C HIS A 132 -12.04 -16.17 2.24
N ARG A 133 -11.98 -17.25 1.46
CA ARG A 133 -12.99 -18.33 1.53
C ARG A 133 -13.01 -18.99 2.90
N ARG A 134 -11.84 -19.36 3.44
CA ARG A 134 -11.72 -19.96 4.78
C ARG A 134 -12.23 -19.01 5.87
N ALA A 135 -11.86 -17.73 5.81
CA ALA A 135 -12.37 -16.73 6.74
C ALA A 135 -13.90 -16.59 6.68
N ARG A 136 -14.51 -16.64 5.49
CA ARG A 136 -15.97 -16.62 5.33
C ARG A 136 -16.65 -17.89 5.87
N ALA A 137 -16.05 -19.05 5.65
CA ALA A 137 -16.55 -20.31 6.18
C ALA A 137 -16.55 -20.30 7.73
N ALA A 138 -15.49 -19.75 8.32
CA ALA A 138 -15.34 -19.63 9.78
C ALA A 138 -16.18 -18.51 10.44
N MET A 139 -16.78 -17.60 9.66
CA MET A 139 -17.60 -16.52 10.23
C MET A 139 -18.88 -17.07 10.85
N THR A 140 -19.18 -16.61 12.06
CA THR A 140 -20.44 -16.89 12.77
C THR A 140 -21.63 -16.21 12.07
N LEU A 141 -22.85 -16.65 12.39
CA LEU A 141 -24.06 -16.04 11.83
C LEU A 141 -24.15 -14.54 12.15
N GLU A 142 -23.86 -14.15 13.39
CA GLU A 142 -23.83 -12.75 13.84
C GLU A 142 -22.81 -11.90 13.05
N GLN A 143 -21.62 -12.44 12.79
CA GLN A 143 -20.61 -11.75 12.00
C GLN A 143 -21.06 -11.57 10.54
N ARG A 144 -21.77 -12.56 9.99
CA ARG A 144 -22.32 -12.49 8.62
C ARG A 144 -23.44 -11.46 8.52
N THR A 145 -24.35 -11.41 9.49
CA THR A 145 -25.44 -10.43 9.51
C THR A 145 -24.89 -9.01 9.69
N ALA A 146 -23.94 -8.80 10.62
CA ALA A 146 -23.28 -7.52 10.83
C ALA A 146 -22.52 -7.03 9.58
N ALA A 147 -21.82 -7.94 8.88
CA ALA A 147 -21.14 -7.62 7.63
C ALA A 147 -22.12 -7.22 6.51
N THR A 148 -23.27 -7.91 6.43
CA THR A 148 -24.32 -7.63 5.46
C THR A 148 -24.99 -6.29 5.74
N ALA A 149 -25.35 -6.02 7.00
CA ALA A 149 -25.90 -4.73 7.44
C ALA A 149 -24.92 -3.58 7.17
N SER A 150 -23.63 -3.75 7.50
CA SER A 150 -22.59 -2.76 7.21
C SER A 150 -22.48 -2.46 5.70
N ARG A 151 -22.60 -3.50 4.85
CA ARG A 151 -22.57 -3.34 3.40
C ARG A 151 -23.81 -2.62 2.88
N GLN A 152 -24.98 -2.91 3.42
CA GLN A 152 -26.23 -2.21 3.10
C GLN A 152 -26.15 -0.74 3.49
N LEU A 153 -25.69 -0.42 4.70
CA LEU A 153 -25.50 0.96 5.16
C LEU A 153 -24.57 1.73 4.23
N ARG A 154 -23.41 1.15 3.86
CA ARG A 154 -22.50 1.77 2.88
C ARG A 154 -23.18 2.01 1.53
N ARG A 155 -23.99 1.06 1.05
CA ARG A 155 -24.72 1.21 -0.21
C ARG A 155 -25.73 2.37 -0.14
N VAL A 156 -26.48 2.48 0.95
CA VAL A 156 -27.43 3.58 1.17
C VAL A 156 -26.72 4.92 1.20
N VAL A 157 -25.61 5.03 1.95
CA VAL A 157 -24.82 6.27 2.01
C VAL A 157 -24.28 6.68 0.63
N VAL A 158 -23.76 5.73 -0.15
CA VAL A 158 -23.27 6.00 -1.51
C VAL A 158 -24.40 6.40 -2.47
N GLN A 159 -25.58 5.80 -2.34
CA GLN A 159 -26.74 6.15 -3.16
C GLN A 159 -27.35 7.51 -2.78
N GLN A 160 -27.38 7.85 -1.49
CA GLN A 160 -27.83 9.16 -1.01
C GLN A 160 -26.87 10.30 -1.35
N SER A 161 -25.62 9.98 -1.62
CA SER A 161 -24.60 10.97 -1.95
C SER A 161 -24.27 11.04 -3.44
N SER A 162 -24.70 10.09 -4.29
CA SER A 162 -24.32 10.10 -5.71
C SER A 162 -25.48 9.75 -6.66
N THR A 163 -25.58 10.45 -7.79
CA THR A 163 -26.57 10.20 -8.85
C THR A 163 -26.21 9.04 -9.79
N GLY A 164 -25.31 8.14 -9.36
CA GLY A 164 -24.87 6.99 -10.18
C GLY A 164 -23.84 7.32 -11.27
N ILE A 165 -23.49 8.59 -11.49
CA ILE A 165 -22.37 9.03 -12.32
C ILE A 165 -21.40 9.73 -11.38
N ALA A 166 -20.40 9.04 -10.81
CA ALA A 166 -19.28 9.54 -9.98
C ALA A 166 -19.28 11.03 -9.57
N ARG A 167 -20.38 11.53 -8.97
CA ARG A 167 -20.65 12.95 -8.69
C ARG A 167 -21.46 12.99 -7.42
N LEU A 168 -21.07 13.88 -6.52
CA LEU A 168 -21.82 14.07 -5.30
C LEU A 168 -23.08 14.89 -5.56
N ILE A 169 -24.22 14.51 -4.97
CA ILE A 169 -25.49 15.24 -5.07
C ILE A 169 -25.35 16.68 -4.53
N SER A 170 -24.46 16.89 -3.56
CA SER A 170 -24.12 18.21 -3.01
C SER A 170 -23.34 19.10 -3.99
N GLU A 171 -22.71 18.53 -5.01
CA GLU A 171 -21.96 19.25 -6.04
C GLU A 171 -22.82 19.38 -7.31
N ARG A 172 -24.03 19.92 -7.19
CA ARG A 172 -24.84 20.24 -8.36
C ARG A 172 -24.13 21.34 -9.14
N PRO A 173 -23.60 21.10 -10.36
CA PRO A 173 -22.99 22.16 -11.13
C PRO A 173 -24.06 23.22 -11.40
N MET A 174 -23.69 24.48 -11.24
CA MET A 174 -24.59 25.59 -11.57
C MET A 174 -25.01 25.44 -13.04
N SER A 175 -26.29 25.63 -13.31
CA SER A 175 -26.83 25.65 -14.67
C SER A 175 -26.20 26.82 -15.41
N HIS A 176 -25.22 26.54 -16.26
CA HIS A 176 -24.67 27.53 -17.19
C HIS A 176 -25.42 27.39 -18.52
N ARG A 177 -25.93 28.51 -19.04
CA ARG A 177 -26.47 28.58 -20.40
C ARG A 177 -25.40 29.22 -21.28
N LEU A 178 -24.85 28.47 -22.23
CA LEU A 178 -23.87 28.93 -23.22
C LEU A 178 -24.49 29.82 -24.33
N GLY A 179 -25.68 30.37 -24.07
CA GLY A 179 -26.47 31.12 -25.04
C GLY A 179 -27.11 30.24 -26.12
N ASP A 180 -27.48 30.86 -27.24
CA ASP A 180 -28.07 30.18 -28.40
C ASP A 180 -26.99 29.55 -29.29
N MET A 181 -27.29 28.38 -29.85
CA MET A 181 -26.40 27.67 -30.78
C MET A 181 -26.63 28.18 -32.21
N ASN A 182 -26.23 29.42 -32.48
CA ASN A 182 -26.50 30.13 -33.74
C ASN A 182 -25.25 30.52 -34.53
N HIS A 183 -24.05 30.14 -34.09
CA HIS A 183 -22.81 30.45 -34.82
C HIS A 183 -22.45 29.35 -35.79
N GLN A 184 -22.62 29.62 -37.08
CA GLN A 184 -22.30 28.66 -38.12
C GLN A 184 -20.79 28.57 -38.38
N CYS A 185 -20.27 27.34 -38.44
CA CYS A 185 -18.90 27.07 -38.81
C CYS A 185 -18.69 27.27 -40.32
N SER A 186 -17.70 28.07 -40.72
CA SER A 186 -17.37 28.31 -42.13
C SER A 186 -16.80 27.09 -42.86
N GLY A 187 -16.21 26.12 -42.12
CA GLY A 187 -15.64 24.91 -42.72
C GLY A 187 -16.64 23.77 -42.94
N CYS A 188 -17.52 23.52 -41.96
CA CYS A 188 -18.43 22.36 -41.94
C CYS A 188 -19.92 22.75 -42.01
N GLY A 189 -20.27 24.03 -41.86
CA GLY A 189 -21.66 24.50 -41.81
C GLY A 189 -22.42 24.17 -40.52
N ALA A 190 -21.80 23.50 -39.55
CA ALA A 190 -22.42 23.13 -38.28
C ALA A 190 -22.66 24.37 -37.38
N LEU A 191 -23.72 24.34 -36.57
CA LEU A 191 -24.03 25.39 -35.60
C LEU A 191 -23.32 25.14 -34.26
N HIS A 192 -22.76 26.19 -33.68
CA HIS A 192 -22.01 26.20 -32.43
C HIS A 192 -22.47 27.30 -31.49
N PHE A 193 -22.08 27.19 -30.22
CA PHE A 193 -22.21 28.26 -29.23
C PHE A 193 -21.09 29.29 -29.40
N SER A 194 -21.33 30.54 -28.98
CA SER A 194 -20.32 31.60 -29.10
C SER A 194 -19.06 31.29 -28.28
N ASP A 195 -19.23 30.69 -27.11
CA ASP A 195 -18.16 30.40 -26.15
C ASP A 195 -17.21 29.27 -26.61
N GLU A 196 -17.60 28.49 -27.63
CA GLU A 196 -16.75 27.44 -28.20
C GLU A 196 -15.67 28.00 -29.15
N LYS A 197 -15.72 29.30 -29.46
CA LYS A 197 -14.73 29.96 -30.33
C LYS A 197 -13.37 30.02 -29.63
N THR A 198 -12.36 29.40 -30.24
CA THR A 198 -10.97 29.46 -29.76
C THR A 198 -10.31 30.82 -30.01
N ALA A 199 -10.83 31.61 -30.96
CA ALA A 199 -10.34 32.95 -31.28
C ALA A 199 -11.50 33.88 -31.66
N ALA A 200 -11.44 35.15 -31.23
CA ALA A 200 -12.52 36.12 -31.35
C ALA A 200 -13.03 36.35 -32.79
N HIS A 201 -12.16 36.17 -33.79
CA HIS A 201 -12.46 36.44 -35.20
C HIS A 201 -12.55 35.17 -36.07
N SER A 202 -12.41 33.97 -35.47
CA SER A 202 -12.52 32.74 -36.25
C SER A 202 -13.98 32.31 -36.37
N THR A 203 -14.41 32.08 -37.61
CA THR A 203 -15.70 31.41 -37.91
C THR A 203 -15.53 29.91 -38.12
N ALA A 204 -14.29 29.38 -38.03
CA ALA A 204 -14.01 27.96 -38.09
C ALA A 204 -13.62 27.43 -36.71
N PHE A 205 -14.12 26.25 -36.35
CA PHE A 205 -13.96 25.67 -35.02
C PHE A 205 -12.94 24.52 -35.08
N ASN A 206 -11.96 24.55 -34.17
CA ASN A 206 -10.98 23.46 -34.03
C ASN A 206 -11.70 22.13 -33.76
N MET A 207 -12.67 22.17 -32.85
CA MET A 207 -13.41 20.98 -32.42
C MET A 207 -14.47 20.49 -33.43
N CYS A 208 -14.91 21.28 -34.42
CA CYS A 208 -15.83 20.78 -35.47
C CYS A 208 -15.08 19.99 -36.53
N CYS A 209 -14.20 20.70 -37.25
CA CYS A 209 -13.59 20.21 -38.49
C CYS A 209 -12.11 20.58 -38.55
N ASN A 210 -11.50 20.87 -37.39
CA ASN A 210 -10.14 21.37 -37.27
C ASN A 210 -9.87 22.52 -38.25
N PHE A 211 -10.69 23.57 -38.15
CA PHE A 211 -10.65 24.74 -39.03
C PHE A 211 -10.83 24.43 -40.53
N GLY A 212 -11.70 23.47 -40.86
CA GLY A 212 -12.00 23.08 -42.25
C GLY A 212 -11.01 22.10 -42.86
N ARG A 213 -10.03 21.59 -42.09
CA ARG A 213 -9.06 20.58 -42.55
C ARG A 213 -9.66 19.19 -42.65
N VAL A 214 -10.75 18.92 -41.93
CA VAL A 214 -11.50 17.67 -42.01
C VAL A 214 -12.72 17.90 -42.90
N SER A 215 -12.73 17.25 -44.07
CA SER A 215 -13.91 17.22 -44.93
C SER A 215 -14.87 16.14 -44.40
N MET A 216 -16.02 16.58 -43.90
CA MET A 216 -17.11 15.68 -43.56
C MET A 216 -18.03 15.56 -44.78
N GLN A 217 -18.10 14.38 -45.37
CA GLN A 217 -19.12 14.10 -46.38
C GLN A 217 -20.48 14.12 -45.69
N VAL A 218 -21.35 15.06 -46.07
CA VAL A 218 -22.72 15.10 -45.57
C VAL A 218 -23.38 13.82 -46.07
N PHE A 219 -23.79 12.98 -45.13
CA PHE A 219 -24.44 11.72 -45.46
C PHE A 219 -25.87 12.02 -45.90
N GLU A 220 -26.09 12.20 -47.19
CA GLU A 220 -27.39 12.60 -47.74
C GLU A 220 -28.40 11.43 -47.75
N ASN A 221 -27.91 10.20 -47.92
CA ASN A 221 -28.75 9.02 -48.11
C ASN A 221 -28.80 8.14 -46.86
N PHE A 222 -29.64 8.52 -45.90
CA PHE A 222 -29.89 7.70 -44.72
C PHE A 222 -30.61 6.39 -45.09
N PRO A 223 -30.25 5.24 -44.49
CA PRO A 223 -31.01 4.00 -44.64
C PRO A 223 -32.50 4.21 -44.36
N LEU A 224 -33.36 3.60 -45.19
CA LEU A 224 -34.82 3.80 -45.15
C LEU A 224 -35.41 3.50 -43.77
N SER A 225 -34.86 2.52 -43.05
CA SER A 225 -35.27 2.17 -41.68
C SER A 225 -35.05 3.30 -40.68
N LEU A 226 -33.96 4.06 -40.81
CA LEU A 226 -33.68 5.22 -39.96
C LEU A 226 -34.55 6.41 -40.33
N GLN A 227 -34.81 6.61 -41.63
CA GLN A 227 -35.74 7.64 -42.10
C GLN A 227 -37.15 7.37 -41.59
N GLN A 228 -37.60 6.11 -41.66
CA GLN A 228 -38.89 5.67 -41.11
C GLN A 228 -38.95 5.88 -39.60
N LEU A 229 -37.90 5.53 -38.84
CA LEU A 229 -37.87 5.75 -37.38
C LEU A 229 -37.88 7.22 -36.97
N TYR A 230 -37.29 8.11 -37.78
CA TYR A 230 -37.17 9.53 -37.47
C TYR A 230 -38.34 10.38 -37.98
N MET A 231 -38.86 10.06 -39.18
CA MET A 231 -39.95 10.81 -39.84
C MET A 231 -41.30 10.08 -39.79
N GLY A 232 -41.32 8.83 -39.34
CA GLY A 232 -42.52 8.01 -39.28
C GLY A 232 -43.45 8.40 -38.15
N THR A 233 -44.72 8.04 -38.33
CA THR A 233 -45.80 8.27 -37.35
C THR A 233 -46.22 6.99 -36.64
N ASP A 234 -45.54 5.87 -36.93
CA ASP A 234 -45.82 4.58 -36.31
C ASP A 234 -45.40 4.55 -34.83
N ARG A 235 -45.84 3.50 -34.13
CA ARG A 235 -45.59 3.34 -32.70
C ARG A 235 -44.09 3.27 -32.36
N GLN A 236 -43.25 2.70 -33.23
CA GLN A 236 -41.82 2.61 -32.99
C GLN A 236 -41.15 3.97 -33.15
N SER A 237 -41.53 4.73 -34.18
CA SER A 237 -41.06 6.10 -34.41
C SER A 237 -41.48 7.04 -33.27
N CYS A 238 -42.73 6.96 -32.83
CA CYS A 238 -43.20 7.70 -31.65
C CYS A 238 -42.39 7.36 -30.38
N GLN A 239 -42.06 6.08 -30.16
CA GLN A 239 -41.28 5.66 -29.00
C GLN A 239 -39.81 6.08 -29.09
N PHE A 240 -39.24 6.01 -30.30
CA PHE A 240 -37.89 6.44 -30.60
C PHE A 240 -37.72 7.95 -30.36
N LEU A 241 -38.63 8.77 -30.90
CA LEU A 241 -38.62 10.22 -30.69
C LEU A 241 -38.86 10.59 -29.21
N LYS A 242 -39.73 9.88 -28.48
CA LYS A 242 -39.88 10.09 -27.03
C LYS A 242 -38.60 9.83 -26.25
N ASN A 243 -37.80 8.84 -26.66
CA ASN A 243 -36.54 8.52 -26.00
C ASN A 243 -35.42 9.51 -26.36
N MET A 244 -35.43 10.06 -27.59
CA MET A 244 -34.49 11.10 -28.04
C MET A 244 -34.82 12.48 -27.43
N CYS A 245 -36.09 12.91 -27.47
CA CYS A 245 -36.53 14.24 -27.04
C CYS A 245 -36.57 14.42 -25.51
N ARG A 246 -36.36 13.35 -24.72
CA ARG A 246 -36.17 13.46 -23.26
C ARG A 246 -34.89 14.21 -22.85
N ALA A 247 -34.03 14.59 -23.80
CA ALA A 247 -32.86 15.44 -23.57
C ALA A 247 -33.09 16.94 -23.80
N ALA A 248 -34.29 17.37 -24.20
CA ALA A 248 -34.63 18.79 -24.32
C ALA A 248 -35.54 19.22 -23.15
N PRO A 249 -35.14 20.18 -22.30
CA PRO A 249 -36.07 20.76 -21.33
C PRO A 249 -37.19 21.48 -22.10
N SER A 250 -38.43 21.07 -21.83
CA SER A 250 -39.64 21.80 -22.17
C SER A 250 -39.52 23.25 -21.69
N LYS A 251 -39.88 24.19 -22.58
CA LYS A 251 -40.00 25.62 -22.29
C LYS A 251 -40.96 25.87 -21.13
#